data_AF-A0A849ZM01-F1
#
_entry.id   AF-A0A849ZM01-F1
#
_cell.length_a   1.000
_cell.length_b   1.000
_cell.length_c   1.000
_cell.angle_alpha   90.00
_cell.angle_beta   90.00
_cell.angle_gamma   90.00
#
_symmetry.space_group_name_H-M   'P 1'
#
loop_
_entity.id
_entity.type
_entity.pdbx_description
1 polymer ?
#
loop_
_entity_poly.entity_id
_entity_poly.type
_entity_poly.pdbx_seq_one_letter_code
_entity_poly.pdbx_strand_id
1 'polypeptide(L)'
;TQAVADYLARRLATEKSGGVRFKILRALGAMAHAPASRSERLRFEREHFEAEAHKNLVEHFRLRGIAAALERESEGRNASDTDVGKALLSLLRDKIHQSLERAFRALQIAHRNEDLLSVHQAIERGDKRARGNALEFLDALPMSSRETRELLKLVADDLDPAEALRRARERATGADAERLEVPQFHDAAVRALLAEVDELVAALTAYHALDLGSIGLAKDALGALDARPALGRLGAAPTRSRRESADA
;
A
#
# COMPACT_ATOMS: atom_id res chain seq x y z
N THR A 1 -18.96 -24.73 2.57
CA THR A 1 -18.29 -23.64 1.82
C THR A 1 -18.64 -22.24 2.34
N GLN A 2 -19.92 -21.89 2.55
CA GLN A 2 -20.30 -20.57 3.10
C GLN A 2 -19.64 -20.26 4.45
N ALA A 3 -19.65 -21.18 5.41
CA ALA A 3 -19.03 -20.97 6.72
C ALA A 3 -17.53 -20.62 6.64
N VAL A 4 -16.81 -21.17 5.64
CA VAL A 4 -15.39 -20.84 5.39
C VAL A 4 -15.26 -19.43 4.82
N ALA A 5 -16.13 -19.04 3.87
CA ALA A 5 -16.16 -17.68 3.33
C ALA A 5 -16.43 -16.66 4.44
N ASP A 6 -17.41 -16.92 5.30
CA ASP A 6 -17.76 -16.04 6.42
C ASP A 6 -16.62 -15.92 7.45
N TYR A 7 -15.96 -17.05 7.76
CA TYR A 7 -14.79 -17.05 8.63
C TYR A 7 -13.65 -16.20 8.07
N LEU A 8 -13.33 -16.39 6.78
CA LEU A 8 -12.30 -15.64 6.09
C LEU A 8 -12.63 -14.15 6.01
N ALA A 9 -13.89 -13.78 5.72
CA ALA A 9 -14.35 -12.39 5.70
C ALA A 9 -14.20 -11.71 7.07
N ARG A 10 -14.60 -12.40 8.16
CA ARG A 10 -14.38 -11.89 9.54
C ARG A 10 -12.90 -11.78 9.89
N ARG A 11 -12.08 -12.74 9.46
CA ARG A 11 -10.64 -12.69 9.71
C ARG A 11 -9.98 -11.54 8.96
N LEU A 12 -10.40 -11.25 7.73
CA LEU A 12 -9.88 -10.12 6.94
C LEU A 12 -10.00 -8.78 7.68
N ALA A 13 -11.12 -8.57 8.38
CA ALA A 13 -11.38 -7.33 9.09
C ALA A 13 -10.47 -7.08 10.30
N THR A 14 -9.91 -8.14 10.89
CA THR A 14 -9.14 -8.09 12.16
C THR A 14 -7.67 -8.46 12.02
N GLU A 15 -7.29 -9.06 10.89
CA GLU A 15 -5.91 -9.48 10.62
C GLU A 15 -4.97 -8.27 10.50
N LYS A 16 -3.85 -8.32 11.22
CA LYS A 16 -2.83 -7.27 11.22
C LYS A 16 -1.77 -7.50 10.15
N SER A 17 -1.47 -8.76 9.83
CA SER A 17 -0.49 -9.11 8.82
C SER A 17 -1.03 -8.85 7.41
N GLY A 18 -0.45 -7.88 6.70
CA GLY A 18 -0.81 -7.57 5.32
C GLY A 18 -0.66 -8.77 4.37
N GLY A 19 0.35 -9.61 4.57
CA GLY A 19 0.55 -10.83 3.80
C GLY A 19 -0.57 -11.86 4.01
N VAL A 20 -1.05 -12.01 5.25
CA VAL A 20 -2.18 -12.90 5.56
C VAL A 20 -3.48 -12.33 5.01
N ARG A 21 -3.74 -11.02 5.17
CA ARG A 21 -4.89 -10.34 4.54
C ARG A 21 -4.94 -10.56 3.04
N PHE A 22 -3.79 -10.45 2.37
CA PHE A 22 -3.70 -10.69 0.93
C PHE A 22 -4.06 -12.13 0.55
N LYS A 23 -3.55 -13.12 1.30
CA LYS A 23 -3.92 -14.53 1.08
C LYS A 23 -5.41 -14.77 1.30
N ILE A 24 -6.00 -14.13 2.31
CA ILE A 24 -7.44 -14.18 2.58
C ILE A 24 -8.23 -13.59 1.41
N LEU A 25 -7.88 -12.40 0.92
CA LEU A 25 -8.52 -11.77 -0.24
C LEU A 25 -8.42 -12.65 -1.49
N ARG A 26 -7.26 -13.26 -1.74
CA ARG A 26 -7.11 -14.18 -2.88
C ARG A 26 -7.99 -15.42 -2.74
N ALA A 27 -8.05 -16.01 -1.55
CA ALA A 27 -8.90 -17.17 -1.29
C ALA A 27 -10.39 -16.82 -1.47
N LEU A 28 -10.84 -15.70 -0.89
CA LEU A 28 -12.22 -15.21 -1.05
C LEU A 28 -12.54 -14.89 -2.52
N GLY A 29 -11.62 -14.27 -3.24
CA GLY A 29 -11.76 -14.00 -4.68
C GLY A 29 -11.90 -15.27 -5.50
N ALA A 30 -11.07 -16.29 -5.24
CA ALA A 30 -11.17 -17.59 -5.89
C ALA A 30 -12.51 -18.28 -5.60
N MET A 31 -12.97 -18.22 -4.34
CA MET A 31 -14.28 -18.76 -3.94
C MET A 31 -15.44 -18.01 -4.60
N ALA A 32 -15.34 -16.69 -4.75
CA ALA A 32 -16.38 -15.86 -5.36
C ALA A 32 -16.59 -16.14 -6.86
N HIS A 33 -15.54 -16.59 -7.56
CA HIS A 33 -15.56 -16.86 -9.00
C HIS A 33 -15.56 -18.37 -9.33
N ALA A 34 -15.57 -19.23 -8.31
CA ALA A 34 -15.65 -20.67 -8.51
C ALA A 34 -16.99 -21.03 -9.19
N PRO A 35 -16.99 -21.96 -10.16
CA PRO A 35 -18.22 -22.47 -10.76
C PRO A 35 -19.09 -23.10 -9.66
N ALA A 36 -20.25 -22.51 -9.41
CA ALA A 36 -21.19 -22.99 -8.39
C ALA A 36 -22.58 -23.18 -9.00
N SER A 37 -23.27 -24.25 -8.57
CA SER A 37 -24.69 -24.41 -8.85
C SER A 37 -25.48 -23.23 -8.26
N ARG A 38 -26.67 -22.94 -8.81
CA ARG A 38 -27.47 -21.76 -8.42
C ARG A 38 -27.81 -21.77 -6.91
N SER A 39 -27.92 -22.96 -6.30
CA SER A 39 -28.16 -23.22 -4.88
C SER A 39 -26.92 -23.10 -3.98
N GLU A 40 -25.72 -23.10 -4.55
CA GLU A 40 -24.44 -23.06 -3.80
C GLU A 40 -23.69 -21.74 -3.96
N ARG A 41 -24.29 -20.74 -4.64
CA ARG A 41 -23.67 -19.43 -4.78
C ARG A 41 -23.42 -18.82 -3.42
N LEU A 42 -22.14 -18.62 -3.13
CA LEU A 42 -21.70 -17.97 -1.92
C LEU A 42 -22.23 -16.53 -1.86
N ARG A 43 -22.58 -16.12 -0.65
CA ARG A 43 -23.01 -14.77 -0.34
C ARG A 43 -21.82 -14.00 0.22
N PHE A 44 -21.63 -12.79 -0.30
CA PHE A 44 -20.63 -11.84 0.15
C PHE A 44 -21.34 -10.53 0.43
N GLU A 45 -21.10 -9.97 1.61
CA GLU A 45 -21.69 -8.69 2.00
C GLU A 45 -20.91 -7.57 1.30
N ARG A 46 -21.52 -6.99 0.25
CA ARG A 46 -20.89 -6.00 -0.63
C ARG A 46 -20.20 -4.88 0.14
N GLU A 47 -20.91 -4.29 1.11
CA GLU A 47 -20.44 -3.16 1.91
C GLU A 47 -19.15 -3.48 2.70
N HIS A 48 -19.00 -4.70 3.19
CA HIS A 48 -17.78 -5.11 3.89
C HIS A 48 -16.55 -5.12 2.96
N PHE A 49 -16.73 -5.56 1.72
CA PHE A 49 -15.63 -5.57 0.74
C PHE A 49 -15.37 -4.20 0.15
N GLU A 50 -16.40 -3.36 -0.02
CA GLU A 50 -16.20 -1.94 -0.37
C GLU A 50 -15.46 -1.17 0.74
N ALA A 51 -15.75 -1.45 2.02
CA ALA A 51 -15.01 -0.88 3.15
C ALA A 51 -13.56 -1.37 3.21
N GLU A 52 -13.30 -2.64 2.84
CA GLU A 52 -11.92 -3.13 2.69
C GLU A 52 -11.20 -2.45 1.52
N ALA A 53 -11.89 -2.23 0.39
CA ALA A 53 -11.35 -1.48 -0.73
C ALA A 53 -10.97 -0.06 -0.33
N HIS A 54 -11.85 0.62 0.41
CA HIS A 54 -11.62 1.96 0.95
C HIS A 54 -10.31 2.04 1.75
N LYS A 55 -10.12 1.15 2.73
CA LYS A 55 -8.88 1.12 3.56
C LYS A 55 -7.62 1.01 2.71
N ASN A 56 -7.67 0.19 1.65
CA ASN A 56 -6.54 -0.01 0.76
C ASN A 56 -6.30 1.19 -0.19
N LEU A 57 -7.35 1.93 -0.57
CA LEU A 57 -7.23 3.18 -1.33
C LEU A 57 -6.61 4.30 -0.49
N VAL A 58 -7.05 4.46 0.76
CA VAL A 58 -6.45 5.42 1.70
C VAL A 58 -4.97 5.12 1.89
N GLU A 59 -4.62 3.84 2.10
CA GLU A 59 -3.22 3.43 2.21
C GLU A 59 -2.41 3.68 0.93
N HIS A 60 -3.00 3.44 -0.25
CA HIS A 60 -2.38 3.74 -1.53
C HIS A 60 -1.99 5.22 -1.64
N PHE A 61 -2.93 6.14 -1.39
CA PHE A 61 -2.65 7.58 -1.45
C PHE A 61 -1.65 8.03 -0.39
N ARG A 62 -1.76 7.50 0.83
CA ARG A 62 -0.81 7.81 1.92
C ARG A 62 0.63 7.43 1.54
N LEU A 63 0.84 6.19 1.09
CA LEU A 63 2.17 5.71 0.71
C LEU A 63 2.71 6.47 -0.51
N ARG A 64 1.85 6.76 -1.50
CA ARG A 64 2.22 7.56 -2.68
C ARG A 64 2.66 8.97 -2.29
N GLY A 65 1.99 9.60 -1.33
CA GLY A 65 2.37 10.90 -0.79
C GLY A 65 3.71 10.88 -0.05
N ILE A 66 3.94 9.87 0.80
CA ILE A 66 5.21 9.70 1.52
C ILE A 66 6.37 9.45 0.55
N ALA A 67 6.18 8.58 -0.45
CA ALA A 67 7.20 8.32 -1.46
C ALA A 67 7.56 9.60 -2.24
N ALA A 68 6.57 10.40 -2.63
CA ALA A 68 6.80 11.67 -3.29
C ALA A 68 7.59 12.66 -2.40
N ALA A 69 7.37 12.66 -1.09
CA ALA A 69 8.13 13.49 -0.16
C ALA A 69 9.60 13.05 0.00
N LEU A 70 9.88 11.74 -0.10
CA LEU A 70 11.25 11.18 -0.09
C LEU A 70 12.01 11.41 -1.40
N GLU A 71 11.30 11.48 -2.53
CA GLU A 71 11.90 11.73 -3.85
C GLU A 71 12.26 13.21 -4.06
N ARG A 72 11.68 14.12 -3.28
CA ARG A 72 12.03 15.54 -3.31
C ARG A 72 13.43 15.77 -2.76
N GLU A 73 14.21 16.54 -3.50
CA GLU A 73 15.49 17.04 -3.01
C GLU A 73 15.29 18.00 -1.82
N SER A 74 16.02 17.75 -0.75
CA SER A 74 16.01 18.58 0.45
C SER A 74 17.44 18.75 0.95
N GLU A 75 17.93 19.99 0.97
CA GLU A 75 19.32 20.31 1.36
C GLU A 75 20.37 19.53 0.54
N GLY A 76 20.12 19.30 -0.75
CA GLY A 76 21.01 18.52 -1.63
C GLY A 76 20.99 17.02 -1.38
N ARG A 77 19.96 16.50 -0.68
CA ARG A 77 19.77 15.09 -0.36
C ARG A 77 18.42 14.59 -0.87
N ASN A 78 18.37 13.38 -1.40
CA ASN A 78 17.15 12.64 -1.64
C ASN A 78 17.32 11.15 -1.30
N ALA A 79 16.22 10.40 -1.27
CA ALA A 79 16.28 8.97 -0.97
C ALA A 79 17.02 8.14 -2.03
N SER A 80 17.11 8.59 -3.29
CA SER A 80 17.87 7.90 -4.33
C SER A 80 19.38 8.09 -4.27
N ASP A 81 19.89 8.94 -3.38
CA ASP A 81 21.34 9.19 -3.23
C ASP A 81 22.07 8.03 -2.54
N THR A 82 21.35 7.18 -1.82
CA THR A 82 21.91 6.03 -1.08
C THR A 82 21.31 4.73 -1.60
N ASP A 83 22.08 3.64 -1.57
CA ASP A 83 21.56 2.33 -2.01
C ASP A 83 20.45 1.83 -1.09
N VAL A 84 20.54 2.11 0.21
CA VAL A 84 19.48 1.82 1.19
C VAL A 84 18.21 2.62 0.88
N GLY A 85 18.34 3.91 0.55
CA GLY A 85 17.20 4.75 0.20
C GLY A 85 16.55 4.33 -1.13
N LYS A 86 17.32 3.86 -2.14
CA LYS A 86 16.76 3.22 -3.34
C LYS A 86 15.97 1.95 -3.01
N ALA A 87 16.49 1.12 -2.10
CA ALA A 87 15.78 -0.08 -1.64
C ALA A 87 14.49 0.28 -0.89
N LEU A 88 14.51 1.31 -0.04
CA LEU A 88 13.33 1.85 0.64
C LEU A 88 12.26 2.33 -0.36
N LEU A 89 12.65 3.15 -1.35
CA LEU A 89 11.74 3.62 -2.39
C LEU A 89 11.15 2.46 -3.19
N SER A 90 11.95 1.45 -3.51
CA SER A 90 11.49 0.25 -4.23
C SER A 90 10.45 -0.52 -3.41
N LEU A 91 10.71 -0.72 -2.11
CA LEU A 91 9.75 -1.36 -1.19
C LEU A 91 8.45 -0.55 -1.06
N LEU A 92 8.53 0.78 -0.99
CA LEU A 92 7.35 1.64 -0.93
C LEU A 92 6.54 1.55 -2.22
N ARG A 93 7.18 1.55 -3.39
CA ARG A 93 6.52 1.36 -4.70
C ARG A 93 5.81 0.00 -4.77
N ASP A 94 6.46 -1.06 -4.32
CA ASP A 94 5.82 -2.38 -4.23
C ASP A 94 4.58 -2.35 -3.33
N LYS A 95 4.65 -1.66 -2.19
CA LYS A 95 3.51 -1.52 -1.28
C LYS A 95 2.38 -0.68 -1.88
N ILE A 96 2.69 0.39 -2.62
CA ILE A 96 1.72 1.23 -3.34
C ILE A 96 0.95 0.41 -4.37
N HIS A 97 1.65 -0.44 -5.14
CA HIS A 97 1.01 -1.35 -6.09
C HIS A 97 0.16 -2.39 -5.37
N GLN A 98 0.69 -3.01 -4.31
CA GLN A 98 -0.03 -4.02 -3.54
C GLN A 98 -1.30 -3.48 -2.88
N SER A 99 -1.29 -2.25 -2.36
CA SER A 99 -2.49 -1.64 -1.78
C SER A 99 -3.53 -1.42 -2.86
N LEU A 100 -3.15 -0.97 -4.06
CA LEU A 100 -4.09 -0.78 -5.15
C LEU A 100 -4.68 -2.11 -5.65
N GLU A 101 -3.83 -3.11 -5.86
CA GLU A 101 -4.25 -4.44 -6.26
C GLU A 101 -5.26 -5.02 -5.25
N ARG A 102 -4.99 -4.87 -3.93
CA ARG A 102 -5.89 -5.32 -2.87
C ARG A 102 -7.23 -4.60 -2.91
N ALA A 103 -7.25 -3.30 -3.18
CA ALA A 103 -8.50 -2.55 -3.34
C ALA A 103 -9.35 -3.12 -4.48
N PHE A 104 -8.77 -3.31 -5.67
CA PHE A 104 -9.48 -3.88 -6.81
C PHE A 104 -9.90 -5.33 -6.60
N ARG A 105 -9.12 -6.14 -5.88
CA ARG A 105 -9.53 -7.50 -5.50
C ARG A 105 -10.72 -7.50 -4.55
N ALA A 106 -10.74 -6.60 -3.57
CA ALA A 106 -11.88 -6.45 -2.67
C ALA A 106 -13.14 -6.01 -3.46
N LEU A 107 -13.00 -5.02 -4.35
CA LEU A 107 -14.10 -4.60 -5.21
C LEU A 107 -14.57 -5.72 -6.15
N GLN A 108 -13.68 -6.54 -6.70
CA GLN A 108 -14.05 -7.70 -7.53
C GLN A 108 -14.92 -8.70 -6.76
N ILE A 109 -14.74 -8.83 -5.44
CA ILE A 109 -15.62 -9.65 -4.59
C ILE A 109 -16.95 -8.94 -4.36
N ALA A 110 -16.93 -7.62 -4.12
CA ALA A 110 -18.13 -6.80 -3.93
C ALA A 110 -19.03 -6.75 -5.18
N HIS A 111 -18.42 -6.66 -6.36
CA HIS A 111 -19.06 -6.50 -7.67
C HIS A 111 -18.71 -7.68 -8.59
N ARG A 112 -19.01 -8.91 -8.15
CA ARG A 112 -18.61 -10.17 -8.81
C ARG A 112 -18.96 -10.34 -10.30
N ASN A 113 -19.89 -9.53 -10.82
CA ASN A 113 -20.32 -9.60 -12.22
C ASN A 113 -19.57 -8.59 -13.10
N GLU A 114 -18.81 -7.69 -12.50
CA GLU A 114 -18.01 -6.67 -13.19
C GLU A 114 -16.59 -7.18 -13.41
N ASP A 115 -15.89 -6.61 -14.38
CA ASP A 115 -14.48 -6.92 -14.67
C ASP A 115 -13.53 -5.87 -14.10
N LEU A 116 -13.43 -5.83 -12.78
CA LEU A 116 -12.61 -4.85 -12.07
C LEU A 116 -11.12 -5.15 -12.16
N LEU A 117 -10.74 -6.41 -12.41
CA LEU A 117 -9.35 -6.77 -12.62
C LEU A 117 -8.82 -6.21 -13.94
N SER A 118 -9.62 -6.20 -15.01
CA SER A 118 -9.23 -5.53 -16.26
C SER A 118 -9.16 -4.01 -16.10
N VAL A 119 -10.06 -3.41 -15.31
CA VAL A 119 -10.01 -1.97 -14.98
C VAL A 119 -8.71 -1.62 -14.24
N HIS A 120 -8.32 -2.43 -13.25
CA HIS A 120 -7.03 -2.27 -12.56
C HIS A 120 -5.86 -2.32 -13.54
N GLN A 121 -5.82 -3.33 -14.42
CA GLN A 121 -4.75 -3.47 -15.41
C GLN A 121 -4.71 -2.29 -16.38
N ALA A 122 -5.86 -1.73 -16.77
CA ALA A 122 -5.92 -0.54 -17.62
C ALA A 122 -5.29 0.69 -16.94
N ILE A 123 -5.54 0.85 -15.63
CA ILE A 123 -4.95 1.91 -14.82
C ILE A 123 -3.43 1.72 -14.71
N GLU A 124 -2.96 0.52 -14.36
CA GLU A 124 -1.53 0.23 -14.19
C GLU A 124 -0.74 0.39 -15.49
N ARG A 125 -1.31 0.02 -16.65
CA ARG A 125 -0.63 0.11 -17.94
C ARG A 125 -0.45 1.55 -18.45
N GLY A 126 -1.20 2.51 -17.91
CA GLY A 126 -1.02 3.92 -18.24
C GLY A 126 -1.51 4.38 -19.61
N ASP A 127 -2.19 3.53 -20.41
CA ASP A 127 -2.74 3.97 -21.69
C ASP A 127 -3.89 4.96 -21.48
N LYS A 128 -3.77 6.16 -22.08
CA LYS A 128 -4.71 7.28 -21.85
C LYS A 128 -6.16 6.89 -22.20
N ARG A 129 -6.36 6.12 -23.28
CA ARG A 129 -7.70 5.70 -23.71
C ARG A 129 -8.26 4.65 -22.75
N ALA A 130 -7.47 3.65 -22.38
CA ALA A 130 -7.86 2.63 -21.41
C ALA A 130 -8.20 3.24 -20.04
N ARG A 131 -7.44 4.25 -19.59
CA ARG A 131 -7.72 5.01 -18.35
C ARG A 131 -9.00 5.82 -18.43
N GLY A 132 -9.28 6.47 -19.56
CA GLY A 132 -10.56 7.17 -19.78
C GLY A 132 -11.75 6.22 -19.63
N ASN A 133 -11.69 5.05 -20.27
CA ASN A 133 -12.73 4.04 -20.15
C ASN A 133 -12.86 3.50 -18.72
N ALA A 134 -11.72 3.28 -18.03
CA ALA A 134 -11.70 2.87 -16.63
C ALA A 134 -12.36 3.92 -15.73
N LEU A 135 -12.11 5.21 -15.95
CA LEU A 135 -12.71 6.29 -15.20
C LEU A 135 -14.23 6.35 -15.40
N GLU A 136 -14.72 6.25 -16.65
CA GLU A 136 -16.16 6.20 -16.95
C GLU A 136 -16.83 5.02 -16.27
N PHE A 137 -16.20 3.84 -16.35
CA PHE A 137 -16.68 2.64 -15.68
C PHE A 137 -16.76 2.83 -14.14
N LEU A 138 -15.70 3.38 -13.52
CA LEU A 138 -15.66 3.60 -12.07
C LEU A 138 -16.67 4.66 -11.61
N ASP A 139 -16.98 5.65 -12.45
CA ASP A 139 -18.01 6.65 -12.16
C ASP A 139 -19.41 6.03 -12.16
N ALA A 140 -19.66 5.08 -13.07
CA ALA A 140 -20.92 4.33 -13.16
C ALA A 140 -21.07 3.21 -12.11
N LEU A 141 -19.97 2.75 -11.50
CA LEU A 141 -19.98 1.64 -10.56
C LEU A 141 -20.84 1.97 -9.31
N PRO A 142 -21.83 1.14 -8.94
CA PRO A 142 -22.74 1.43 -7.83
C PRO A 142 -22.08 1.17 -6.47
N MET A 143 -21.39 2.17 -5.95
CA MET A 143 -20.75 2.17 -4.61
C MET A 143 -21.71 2.59 -3.50
N SER A 144 -21.60 1.99 -2.33
CA SER A 144 -22.32 2.38 -1.09
C SER A 144 -21.75 3.66 -0.46
N SER A 145 -20.44 3.87 -0.58
CA SER A 145 -19.75 5.06 -0.07
C SER A 145 -19.38 6.04 -1.20
N ARG A 146 -19.85 7.29 -1.07
CA ARG A 146 -19.45 8.39 -1.95
C ARG A 146 -17.95 8.66 -1.87
N GLU A 147 -17.39 8.61 -0.67
CA GLU A 147 -15.96 8.83 -0.42
C GLU A 147 -15.11 7.80 -1.16
N THR A 148 -15.45 6.51 -1.05
CA THR A 148 -14.73 5.43 -1.76
C THR A 148 -14.82 5.58 -3.27
N ARG A 149 -15.98 5.96 -3.82
CA ARG A 149 -16.15 6.25 -5.25
C ARG A 149 -15.22 7.37 -5.71
N GLU A 150 -15.16 8.44 -4.94
CA GLU A 150 -14.33 9.59 -5.27
C GLU A 150 -12.82 9.28 -5.19
N LEU A 151 -12.39 8.46 -4.22
CA LEU A 151 -11.01 7.95 -4.17
C LEU A 151 -10.68 7.04 -5.37
N LEU A 152 -11.61 6.19 -5.80
CA LEU A 152 -11.42 5.35 -6.99
C LEU A 152 -11.22 6.17 -8.27
N LYS A 153 -12.00 7.24 -8.43
CA LYS A 153 -11.86 8.14 -9.57
C LYS A 153 -10.49 8.80 -9.61
N LEU A 154 -9.96 9.21 -8.45
CA LEU A 154 -8.62 9.79 -8.35
C LEU A 154 -7.50 8.81 -8.71
N VAL A 155 -7.70 7.49 -8.50
CA VAL A 155 -6.73 6.48 -8.94
C VAL A 155 -6.67 6.39 -10.47
N ALA A 156 -7.82 6.47 -11.13
CA ALA A 156 -7.89 6.44 -12.60
C ALA A 156 -7.45 7.77 -13.24
N ASP A 157 -7.56 8.89 -12.52
CA ASP A 157 -7.11 10.21 -12.95
C ASP A 157 -5.57 10.29 -13.05
N ASP A 158 -5.06 10.87 -14.13
CA ASP A 158 -3.62 10.94 -14.41
C ASP A 158 -2.98 12.16 -13.75
N LEU A 159 -3.09 12.19 -12.42
CA LEU A 159 -2.61 13.28 -11.57
C LEU A 159 -1.20 13.01 -11.07
N ASP A 160 -0.43 14.08 -10.88
CA ASP A 160 0.80 14.00 -10.12
C ASP A 160 0.52 13.53 -8.68
N PRO A 161 1.48 12.85 -8.01
CA PRO A 161 1.29 12.33 -6.66
C PRO A 161 0.79 13.33 -5.62
N ALA A 162 1.26 14.59 -5.69
CA ALA A 162 0.93 15.60 -4.69
C ALA A 162 -0.50 16.12 -4.87
N GLU A 163 -0.91 16.37 -6.12
CA GLU A 163 -2.28 16.76 -6.45
C GLU A 163 -3.28 15.62 -6.17
N ALA A 164 -2.92 14.38 -6.51
CA ALA A 164 -3.75 13.21 -6.21
C ALA A 164 -4.01 13.08 -4.71
N LEU A 165 -2.96 13.22 -3.88
CA LEU A 165 -3.09 13.20 -2.43
C LEU A 165 -3.91 14.37 -1.89
N ARG A 166 -3.66 15.60 -2.39
CA ARG A 166 -4.41 16.79 -1.96
C ARG A 166 -5.90 16.60 -2.19
N ARG A 167 -6.29 16.13 -3.38
CA ARG A 167 -7.69 15.83 -3.71
C ARG A 167 -8.27 14.68 -2.89
N ALA A 168 -7.46 13.66 -2.57
CA ALA A 168 -7.89 12.56 -1.71
C ALA A 168 -8.19 13.06 -0.29
N ARG A 169 -7.35 13.92 0.28
CA ARG A 169 -7.57 14.57 1.58
C ARG A 169 -8.85 15.39 1.64
N GLU A 170 -9.14 16.16 0.59
CA GLU A 170 -10.39 16.96 0.51
C GLU A 170 -11.67 16.12 0.51
N ARG A 171 -11.57 14.86 0.09
CA ARG A 171 -12.69 13.91 0.05
C ARG A 171 -12.79 13.08 1.31
N ALA A 172 -11.67 12.90 2.01
CA ALA A 172 -11.58 12.05 3.17
C ALA A 172 -12.21 12.68 4.41
N THR A 173 -12.74 11.86 5.30
CA THR A 173 -13.35 12.33 6.55
C THR A 173 -12.80 11.62 7.78
N GLY A 174 -12.86 12.28 8.94
CA GLY A 174 -12.46 11.70 10.23
C GLY A 174 -11.03 11.14 10.23
N ALA A 175 -10.89 9.87 10.66
CA ALA A 175 -9.60 9.20 10.78
C ALA A 175 -8.89 9.00 9.43
N ASP A 176 -9.61 8.93 8.32
CA ASP A 176 -9.01 8.78 7.00
C ASP A 176 -8.37 10.10 6.52
N ALA A 177 -8.98 11.25 6.87
CA ALA A 177 -8.37 12.56 6.63
C ALA A 177 -7.05 12.69 7.40
N GLU A 178 -7.04 12.35 8.69
CA GLU A 178 -5.82 12.33 9.51
C GLU A 178 -4.77 11.38 8.94
N ARG A 179 -5.18 10.21 8.45
CA ARG A 179 -4.26 9.22 7.85
C ARG A 179 -3.63 9.71 6.54
N LEU A 180 -4.29 10.60 5.82
CA LEU A 180 -3.78 11.22 4.59
C LEU A 180 -2.99 12.51 4.85
N GLU A 181 -2.90 12.98 6.10
CA GLU A 181 -1.96 14.03 6.52
C GLU A 181 -0.52 13.49 6.52
N VAL A 182 0.08 13.41 5.32
CA VAL A 182 1.47 12.95 5.18
C VAL A 182 2.46 14.12 5.13
N PRO A 183 3.70 13.89 5.56
CA PRO A 183 4.76 14.89 5.45
C PRO A 183 5.02 15.35 4.02
N GLN A 184 5.30 16.64 3.82
CA GLN A 184 5.63 17.21 2.51
C GLN A 184 7.15 17.33 2.26
N PHE A 185 7.95 17.12 3.30
CA PHE A 185 9.40 17.30 3.30
C PHE A 185 10.10 15.99 3.63
N HIS A 186 11.27 15.79 3.02
CA HIS A 186 12.10 14.59 3.13
C HIS A 186 12.32 14.15 4.59
N ASP A 187 12.90 15.01 5.42
CA ASP A 187 13.24 14.67 6.82
C ASP A 187 12.00 14.32 7.66
N ALA A 188 10.87 14.97 7.40
CA ALA A 188 9.62 14.65 8.07
C ALA A 188 9.04 13.31 7.58
N ALA A 189 9.21 12.97 6.30
CA ALA A 189 8.85 11.67 5.74
C ALA A 189 9.70 10.54 6.34
N VAL A 190 11.02 10.75 6.47
CA VAL A 190 11.92 9.81 7.16
C VAL A 190 11.45 9.58 8.59
N ARG A 191 11.16 10.64 9.36
CA ARG A 191 10.65 10.49 10.73
C ARG A 191 9.32 9.75 10.81
N ALA A 192 8.39 10.03 9.90
CA ALA A 192 7.12 9.32 9.84
C ALA A 192 7.31 7.82 9.57
N LEU A 193 8.24 7.46 8.68
CA LEU A 193 8.54 6.07 8.35
C LEU A 193 9.30 5.32 9.46
N LEU A 194 10.09 5.99 10.29
CA LEU A 194 10.69 5.36 11.50
C LEU A 194 9.62 4.85 12.48
N ALA A 195 8.46 5.52 12.51
CA ALA A 195 7.32 5.16 13.36
C ALA A 195 6.41 4.09 12.73
N GLU A 196 6.71 3.61 11.51
CA GLU A 196 5.87 2.62 10.83
C GLU A 196 5.83 1.28 11.55
N VAL A 197 4.65 0.65 11.51
CA VAL A 197 4.43 -0.67 12.10
C VAL A 197 5.16 -1.74 11.29
N ASP A 198 5.28 -1.56 9.97
CA ASP A 198 6.04 -2.48 9.13
C ASP A 198 7.53 -2.41 9.46
N GLU A 199 8.05 -3.48 10.05
CA GLU A 199 9.42 -3.52 10.54
C GLU A 199 10.47 -3.40 9.43
N LEU A 200 10.19 -3.90 8.23
CA LEU A 200 11.14 -3.80 7.12
C LEU A 200 11.22 -2.36 6.62
N VAL A 201 10.09 -1.66 6.52
CA VAL A 201 10.06 -0.23 6.17
C VAL A 201 10.82 0.57 7.23
N ALA A 202 10.46 0.40 8.50
CA ALA A 202 11.10 1.13 9.60
C ALA A 202 12.62 0.85 9.68
N ALA A 203 13.04 -0.40 9.46
CA ALA A 203 14.46 -0.76 9.43
C ALA A 203 15.19 -0.08 8.27
N LEU A 204 14.71 -0.21 7.03
CA LEU A 204 15.32 0.45 5.87
C LEU A 204 15.37 1.97 6.03
N THR A 205 14.33 2.58 6.62
CA THR A 205 14.34 4.00 6.95
C THR A 205 15.40 4.36 7.98
N ALA A 206 15.59 3.55 9.03
CA ALA A 206 16.64 3.79 10.02
C ALA A 206 18.04 3.74 9.40
N TYR A 207 18.32 2.75 8.56
CA TYR A 207 19.61 2.67 7.85
C TYR A 207 19.79 3.82 6.85
N HIS A 208 18.74 4.17 6.11
CA HIS A 208 18.78 5.32 5.21
C HIS A 208 19.09 6.63 5.97
N ALA A 209 18.44 6.85 7.11
CA ALA A 209 18.68 8.00 7.96
C ALA A 209 20.13 8.10 8.49
N LEU A 210 20.75 6.95 8.78
CA LEU A 210 22.16 6.88 9.16
C LEU A 210 23.10 7.19 7.98
N ASP A 211 22.80 6.68 6.78
CA ASP A 211 23.60 6.88 5.57
C ASP A 211 23.58 8.34 5.08
N LEU A 212 22.51 9.09 5.34
CA LEU A 212 22.37 10.51 4.96
C LEU A 212 23.35 11.44 5.67
N GLY A 213 23.95 11.02 6.80
CA GLY A 213 24.90 11.83 7.56
C GLY A 213 24.30 13.05 8.28
N SER A 214 22.97 13.19 8.32
CA SER A 214 22.28 14.23 9.10
C SER A 214 22.26 13.86 10.58
N ILE A 215 22.85 14.71 11.44
CA ILE A 215 22.93 14.46 12.89
C ILE A 215 21.54 14.27 13.51
N GLY A 216 20.56 15.07 13.08
CA GLY A 216 19.19 15.00 13.59
C GLY A 216 18.51 13.67 13.23
N LEU A 217 18.58 13.27 11.97
CA LEU A 217 17.98 12.01 11.51
C LEU A 217 18.71 10.79 12.08
N ALA A 218 20.02 10.84 12.22
CA ALA A 218 20.80 9.77 12.82
C ALA A 218 20.40 9.55 14.29
N LYS A 219 20.18 10.63 15.05
CA LYS A 219 19.68 10.54 16.44
C LYS A 219 18.30 9.88 16.50
N ASP A 220 17.38 10.29 15.63
CA ASP A 220 16.02 9.73 15.58
C ASP A 220 16.06 8.23 15.18
N ALA A 221 16.92 7.86 14.23
CA ALA A 221 17.11 6.49 13.78
C ALA A 221 17.69 5.58 14.88
N LEU A 222 18.73 6.04 15.59
CA LEU A 222 19.30 5.31 16.73
C LEU A 222 18.25 5.12 17.83
N GLY A 223 17.47 6.15 18.15
CA GLY A 223 16.37 6.04 19.11
C GLY A 223 15.32 5.00 18.69
N ALA A 224 15.00 4.93 17.39
CA ALA A 224 14.08 3.91 16.87
C ALA A 224 14.66 2.48 16.94
N LEU A 225 15.96 2.31 16.65
CA LEU A 225 16.66 1.02 16.76
C LEU A 225 16.74 0.55 18.22
N ASP A 226 17.01 1.46 19.15
CA ASP A 226 17.05 1.16 20.60
C ASP A 226 15.66 0.77 21.12
N ALA A 227 14.61 1.50 20.72
CA ALA A 227 13.24 1.21 21.11
C ALA A 227 12.71 -0.10 20.49
N ARG A 228 13.22 -0.48 19.31
CA ARG A 228 12.79 -1.66 18.55
C ARG A 228 14.02 -2.48 18.08
N PRO A 229 14.66 -3.25 18.98
CA PRO A 229 15.89 -3.99 18.66
C PRO A 229 15.76 -4.98 17.50
N ALA A 230 14.54 -5.42 17.16
CA ALA A 230 14.28 -6.27 16.00
C ALA A 230 14.67 -5.59 14.68
N LEU A 231 14.55 -4.27 14.57
CA LEU A 231 14.90 -3.51 13.37
C LEU A 231 16.38 -3.68 12.99
N GLY A 232 17.28 -3.66 13.98
CA GLY A 232 18.72 -3.84 13.76
C GLY A 232 19.11 -5.23 13.25
N ARG A 233 18.24 -6.23 13.40
CA ARG A 233 18.47 -7.59 12.88
C ARG A 233 18.05 -7.75 11.43
N LEU A 234 17.18 -6.87 10.93
CA LEU A 234 16.64 -6.93 9.57
C LEU A 234 17.59 -6.32 8.54
N GLY A 235 18.42 -5.35 8.92
CA GLY A 235 19.45 -4.76 8.03
C GLY A 235 20.84 -5.38 8.15
N ALA A 236 21.07 -6.24 9.15
CA ALA A 236 22.23 -7.11 9.15
C ALA A 236 22.01 -8.22 8.12
N ALA A 237 22.43 -7.99 6.87
CA ALA A 237 22.57 -9.07 5.91
C ALA A 237 23.37 -10.21 6.58
N PRO A 238 23.03 -11.49 6.37
CA PRO A 238 23.92 -12.56 6.77
C PRO A 238 25.20 -12.37 5.97
N THR A 239 26.24 -11.87 6.62
CA THR A 239 27.59 -11.86 6.08
C THR A 239 27.90 -13.32 5.73
N ARG A 240 27.85 -13.65 4.43
CA ARG A 240 28.35 -14.93 3.94
C ARG A 240 29.78 -15.04 4.44
N SER A 241 29.98 -15.95 5.37
CA SER A 241 31.27 -16.37 5.89
C SER A 241 32.22 -16.56 4.70
N ARG A 242 33.27 -15.76 4.65
CA ARG A 242 34.41 -15.95 3.76
C ARG A 242 35.24 -17.11 4.32
N ARG A 243 34.75 -18.32 4.08
CA ARG A 243 35.41 -19.63 4.15
C ARG A 243 34.93 -20.32 2.87
N GLU A 244 35.70 -20.71 1.87
CA GLU A 244 37.08 -21.18 1.78
C GLU A 244 37.67 -20.74 0.43
N SER A 245 38.91 -20.25 0.43
CA SER A 245 39.81 -20.29 -0.73
C SER A 245 41.25 -20.24 -0.18
N ALA A 246 41.55 -21.21 0.69
CA ALA A 246 42.89 -21.71 0.88
C ALA A 246 42.79 -23.18 0.47
N ASP A 247 43.08 -23.42 -0.82
CA ASP A 247 43.54 -24.67 -1.41
C ASP A 247 43.27 -24.65 -2.93
N ALA A 248 44.22 -24.09 -3.67
CA ALA A 248 44.63 -24.47 -5.02
C ALA A 248 45.97 -23.80 -5.35
#